data_AF-A0A945EHF0-F1
#
_entry.id   AF-A0A945EHF0-F1
#
_cell.length_a   1.000
_cell.length_b   1.000
_cell.length_c   1.000
_cell.angle_alpha   90.00
_cell.angle_beta   90.00
_cell.angle_gamma   90.00
#
_symmetry.space_group_name_H-M   'P 1'
#
loop_
_entity.id
_entity.type
_entity.pdbx_description
1 polymer ?
#
loop_
_entity_poly.entity_id
_entity_poly.type
_entity_poly.pdbx_seq_one_letter_code
_entity_poly.pdbx_strand_id
1 'polypeptide(L)' 'MFLAAYFTSGRILFMIFFIISFLVLAIYSYKKDMKSHKIHYKNAAKNLLIYGSITLIIFVAIRLFTGN' A
#
# COMPACT_ATOMS: atom_id res chain seq x y z
N MET A 1 8.60 -35.15 -14.46
CA MET A 1 9.73 -34.79 -15.35
C MET A 1 9.71 -33.33 -15.83
N PHE A 2 8.55 -32.71 -16.10
CA PHE A 2 8.47 -31.33 -16.61
C PHE A 2 9.02 -30.25 -15.66
N LEU A 3 8.84 -30.37 -14.34
CA LEU A 3 9.32 -29.37 -13.37
C LEU A 3 10.85 -29.20 -13.38
N ALA A 4 11.61 -30.27 -13.58
CA ALA A 4 13.07 -30.22 -13.62
C ALA A 4 13.60 -29.37 -14.79
N ALA A 5 12.84 -29.22 -15.88
CA ALA A 5 13.22 -28.40 -17.03
C ALA A 5 13.16 -26.88 -16.73
N TYR A 6 12.36 -26.44 -15.76
CA TYR A 6 12.20 -25.03 -15.39
C TYR A 6 13.13 -24.59 -14.26
N PHE A 7 13.52 -25.52 -13.39
CA PHE A 7 14.41 -25.29 -12.26
C PHE A 7 15.87 -25.63 -12.58
N THR A 8 16.39 -25.08 -13.68
CA THR A 8 17.82 -25.19 -13.97
C THR A 8 18.63 -24.28 -13.04
N SER A 9 19.86 -24.66 -12.71
CA SER A 9 20.72 -23.90 -11.79
C SER A 9 20.87 -22.43 -12.18
N GLY A 10 20.98 -22.14 -13.49
CA GLY A 10 21.06 -20.77 -14.00
C GLY A 10 19.77 -19.96 -13.82
N ARG A 11 18.60 -20.58 -14.00
CA ARG A 11 17.29 -19.92 -13.81
C ARG A 11 17.03 -19.64 -12.33
N ILE A 12 17.39 -20.57 -11.45
CA ILE A 12 17.28 -20.40 -9.99
C ILE A 12 18.19 -19.24 -9.53
N LEU A 13 19.44 -19.22 -9.99
CA LEU A 13 20.38 -18.15 -9.64
C LEU A 13 19.89 -16.78 -10.12
N PHE A 14 19.39 -16.69 -11.35
CA PHE A 14 18.78 -15.47 -11.89
C PHE A 14 17.57 -15.02 -11.06
N MET A 15 16.68 -15.94 -10.70
CA MET A 15 15.48 -15.62 -9.92
C MET A 15 15.83 -15.09 -8.53
N ILE A 16 16.79 -15.71 -7.84
CA ILE A 16 17.29 -15.23 -6.54
C ILE A 16 17.90 -13.84 -6.68
N PHE A 17 18.79 -13.64 -7.66
CA PHE A 17 19.41 -12.34 -7.92
C PHE A 17 18.36 -11.26 -8.21
N PHE A 18 17.41 -11.56 -9.09
CA PHE A 18 16.32 -10.65 -9.46
C PHE A 18 15.48 -10.25 -8.24
N ILE A 19 15.06 -11.22 -7.42
CA ILE A 19 14.26 -10.95 -6.21
C ILE A 19 15.04 -10.06 -5.24
N ILE A 20 16.33 -10.35 -5.00
CA ILE A 20 17.17 -9.55 -4.10
C ILE A 20 17.33 -8.13 -4.64
N SER A 21 17.71 -7.97 -5.91
CA SER A 21 17.84 -6.65 -6.54
C SER A 21 16.53 -5.86 -6.48
N PHE A 22 15.41 -6.52 -6.76
CA PHE A 22 14.09 -5.89 -6.71
C PHE A 22 13.72 -5.46 -5.29
N LEU A 23 13.94 -6.30 -4.28
CA LEU A 23 13.69 -5.96 -2.88
C LEU A 23 14.54 -4.78 -2.41
N VAL A 24 15.82 -4.76 -2.77
CA VAL A 24 16.72 -3.65 -2.43
C VAL A 24 16.22 -2.33 -3.04
N LEU A 25 15.84 -2.35 -4.32
CA LEU A 25 15.31 -1.18 -5.01
C LEU A 25 13.96 -0.73 -4.41
N ALA A 26 13.07 -1.66 -4.10
CA ALA A 26 11.80 -1.37 -3.45
C ALA A 26 12.02 -0.70 -2.08
N ILE A 27 12.86 -1.30 -1.22
CA ILE A 27 13.18 -0.73 0.09
C ILE A 27 13.81 0.66 -0.05
N TYR A 28 14.76 0.83 -0.99
CA TYR A 28 15.38 2.12 -1.25
C TYR A 28 14.35 3.18 -1.68
N SER A 29 13.45 2.84 -2.59
CA SER A 29 12.37 3.72 -3.06
C SER A 29 11.47 4.15 -1.90
N TYR A 30 10.98 3.19 -1.11
CA TYR A 30 10.08 3.48 0.01
C TYR A 30 10.76 4.28 1.13
N LYS A 31 12.07 4.12 1.36
CA LYS A 31 12.79 4.91 2.38
C LYS A 31 12.75 6.41 2.10
N LYS A 32 12.83 6.81 0.82
CA LYS A 32 12.74 8.23 0.43
C LYS A 32 11.31 8.75 0.62
N ASP A 33 10.33 7.93 0.27
CA ASP A 33 8.92 8.28 0.36
C ASP A 33 8.41 8.37 1.79
N MET A 34 8.95 7.57 2.73
CA MET A 34 8.58 7.68 4.15
C MET A 34 8.83 9.08 4.73
N LYS A 35 9.88 9.77 4.29
CA LYS A 35 10.15 11.15 4.74
C LYS A 35 9.13 12.11 4.14
N SER A 36 8.80 11.96 2.86
CA SER A 36 7.77 12.75 2.17
C SER A 36 6.37 12.53 2.78
N HIS A 37 6.03 11.29 3.11
CA HIS A 37 4.77 10.94 3.78
C HIS A 37 4.61 11.61 5.14
N LYS A 38 5.67 11.70 5.94
CA LYS A 38 5.62 12.41 7.23
C LYS A 38 5.41 13.93 7.08
N ILE A 39 5.79 14.53 5.95
CA ILE A 39 5.63 15.96 5.70
C ILE A 39 4.23 16.24 5.16
N HIS A 40 3.80 15.53 4.11
CA HIS A 40 2.54 15.82 3.40
C HIS A 40 1.31 15.09 3.95
N TYR A 41 1.49 13.95 4.62
CA TYR A 41 0.39 13.19 5.26
C TYR A 41 0.42 13.30 6.79
N LYS A 42 1.11 14.29 7.34
CA LYS A 42 1.07 14.56 8.79
C LYS A 42 -0.37 14.79 9.21
N ASN A 43 -0.86 14.02 10.18
CA ASN A 43 -2.24 14.04 10.66
C ASN A 43 -3.30 13.67 9.60
N ALA A 44 -2.94 13.11 8.44
CA ALA A 44 -3.92 12.71 7.44
C ALA A 44 -4.94 11.71 8.01
N ALA A 45 -4.50 10.75 8.84
CA ALA A 45 -5.39 9.83 9.54
C ALA A 45 -6.35 10.56 10.51
N LYS A 46 -5.85 11.56 11.25
CA LYS A 46 -6.66 12.38 12.16
C LYS A 46 -7.69 13.22 11.38
N ASN A 47 -7.26 13.83 10.28
CA ASN A 47 -8.13 14.63 9.42
C ASN A 47 -9.20 13.75 8.76
N LEU A 48 -8.82 12.57 8.26
CA LEU A 48 -9.75 11.60 7.67
C LEU A 48 -10.79 11.14 8.69
N LEU A 49 -10.38 10.86 9.93
CA LEU A 49 -11.32 10.50 10.99
C LEU A 49 -12.31 11.62 11.29
N ILE A 50 -11.85 12.88 11.37
CA ILE A 50 -12.73 14.02 11.66
C ILE A 50 -13.70 14.26 10.51
N TYR A 51 -13.20 14.49 9.29
CA TYR A 51 -14.04 14.81 8.14
C TYR A 51 -14.89 13.61 7.68
N GLY A 52 -14.33 12.40 7.74
CA GLY A 52 -15.04 11.17 7.44
C GLY A 52 -16.19 10.92 8.43
N SER A 53 -15.96 11.12 9.73
CA SER A 53 -17.03 10.95 10.73
C SER A 53 -18.13 12.00 10.56
N ILE A 54 -17.77 13.27 10.30
CA ILE A 54 -18.76 14.34 10.04
C ILE A 54 -19.61 13.98 8.81
N THR A 55 -18.97 13.57 7.71
CA THR A 55 -19.67 13.17 6.48
C THR A 55 -20.59 11.99 6.73
N LEU A 56 -20.14 10.98 7.47
CA LEU A 56 -20.94 9.81 7.84
C LEU A 56 -22.16 10.20 8.69
N ILE A 57 -21.98 11.06 9.69
CA ILE A 57 -23.06 11.54 10.56
C ILE A 57 -24.11 12.30 9.74
N ILE A 58 -23.67 13.22 8.86
CA ILE A 58 -24.57 13.98 7.99
C ILE A 58 -25.34 13.02 7.08
N PHE A 59 -24.64 12.07 6.45
CA PHE A 59 -25.25 11.09 5.57
C PHE A 59 -26.32 10.26 6.28
N VAL A 60 -26.01 9.76 7.49
CA VAL A 60 -26.96 9.00 8.32
C VAL A 60 -28.14 9.87 8.74
N ALA A 61 -27.91 11.11 9.17
CA ALA A 61 -28.97 12.03 9.55
C ALA A 61 -29.94 12.29 8.39
N ILE A 62 -29.42 12.63 7.20
CA ILE A 62 -30.25 12.82 6.00
C ILE A 62 -31.07 11.58 5.70
N ARG A 63 -30.45 10.38 5.77
CA ARG A 63 -31.13 9.12 5.53
C ARG A 63 -32.28 8.88 6.53
N LEU A 64 -32.11 9.24 7.79
CA LEU A 64 -33.16 9.12 8.81
C LEU A 64 -34.29 10.13 8.61
N PHE A 65 -33.99 11.37 8.23
CA PHE A 65 -35.01 12.41 8.03
C PHE A 65 -35.73 12.34 6.67
N THR A 66 -35.08 11.80 5.64
CA THR A 66 -35.62 11.72 4.27
C THR A 66 -36.12 10.31 3.91
N GLY A 67 -35.73 9.29 4.70
CA GLY A 67 -36.10 7.89 4.48
C GLY A 67 -37.34 7.42 5.25
N ASN A 68 -38.03 8.33 5.94
CA ASN A 68 -39.42 8.14 6.40
C ASN A 68 -40.39 8.51 5.28
#